data_AF-A0A162C6L5-F1
#
_entry.id   AF-A0A162C6L5-F1
#
_cell.length_a   1.000
_cell.length_b   1.000
_cell.length_c   1.000
_cell.angle_alpha   90.00
_cell.angle_beta   90.00
_cell.angle_gamma   90.00
#
_symmetry.space_group_name_H-M   'P 1'
#
loop_
_entity.id
_entity.type
_entity.pdbx_description
1 polymer ?
#
loop_
_entity_poly.entity_id
_entity_poly.type
_entity_poly.pdbx_seq_one_letter_code
_entity_poly.pdbx_strand_id
1 'polypeptide(L)'
;GSVGIAVVPRDGVEFNVLSKKADMAMYKAKSDGRNTWRFYDEEIDKANIDKFNLLQQIRLALKEQQFRLYYQPKIDLLSGAITGAEALVRWPQADGSVISPLEFIPLCEESGLIVELGHWVLQEACRACQRWQQLGYSGITVAVNLSPVQFRDGMLGQSV
;
A
#
# COMPACT_ATOMS: atom_id res chain seq x y z
N GLY A 1 3.36 20.07 18.55
CA GLY A 1 4.10 20.58 17.37
C GLY A 1 5.20 19.59 17.02
N SER A 2 5.73 19.58 15.80
CA SER A 2 6.90 18.76 15.45
C SER A 2 8.04 19.67 14.98
N VAL A 3 9.28 19.31 15.27
CA VAL A 3 10.46 20.13 14.96
C VAL A 3 11.46 19.33 14.13
N GLY A 4 12.01 19.94 13.08
CA GLY A 4 13.12 19.39 12.32
C GLY A 4 14.38 20.23 12.53
N ILE A 5 15.53 19.58 12.66
CA ILE A 5 16.79 20.23 13.00
C ILE A 5 17.84 19.89 11.94
N ALA A 6 18.45 20.90 11.32
CA ALA A 6 19.61 20.75 10.45
C ALA A 6 20.78 21.56 11.03
N VAL A 7 21.99 21.00 10.97
CA VAL A 7 23.18 21.51 11.68
C VAL A 7 24.28 21.89 10.70
N VAL A 8 24.80 23.11 10.83
CA VAL A 8 26.00 23.56 10.10
C VAL A 8 27.27 23.10 10.84
N PRO A 9 28.31 22.62 10.13
CA PRO A 9 28.42 22.44 8.69
C PRO A 9 27.98 21.05 8.19
N ARG A 10 27.62 20.13 9.10
CA ARG A 10 27.34 18.72 8.81
C ARG A 10 26.29 18.52 7.72
N ASP A 11 25.18 19.26 7.82
CA ASP A 11 24.01 19.09 6.97
C ASP A 11 24.03 20.08 5.79
N GLY A 12 25.09 20.89 5.66
CA GLY A 12 25.25 21.90 4.63
C GLY A 12 25.67 23.24 5.21
N VAL A 13 26.06 24.15 4.32
CA VAL A 13 26.49 25.51 4.68
C VAL A 13 25.60 26.59 4.06
N GLU A 14 24.82 26.24 3.04
CA GLU A 14 23.89 27.11 2.34
C GLU A 14 22.51 27.08 3.00
N PHE A 15 21.90 28.26 3.22
CA PHE A 15 20.59 28.38 3.86
C PHE A 15 19.51 27.53 3.18
N ASN A 16 19.44 27.56 1.85
CA ASN A 16 18.43 26.81 1.08
C ASN A 16 18.55 25.30 1.29
N VAL A 17 19.77 24.78 1.42
CA VAL A 17 20.03 23.36 1.67
C VAL A 17 19.61 22.99 3.09
N LEU A 18 20.00 23.80 4.08
CA LEU A 18 19.66 23.58 5.49
C LEU A 18 18.15 23.68 5.74
N SER A 19 17.48 24.66 5.12
CA SER A 19 16.03 24.84 5.25
C SER A 19 15.27 23.62 4.71
N LYS A 20 15.65 23.12 3.53
CA LYS A 20 15.05 21.91 2.96
C LYS A 20 15.25 20.70 3.86
N LYS A 21 16.46 20.52 4.40
CA LYS A 21 16.80 19.39 5.28
C LYS A 21 16.08 19.45 6.64
N ALA A 22 15.94 20.65 7.21
CA ALA A 22 15.13 20.86 8.41
C ALA A 22 13.65 20.54 8.16
N ASP A 23 13.09 20.93 7.02
CA ASP A 23 11.72 20.57 6.64
C ASP A 23 11.54 19.06 6.51
N MET A 24 12.49 18.36 5.88
CA MET A 24 12.46 16.91 5.75
C MET A 24 12.49 16.20 7.11
N ALA A 25 13.36 16.65 8.02
CA ALA A 25 13.41 16.14 9.39
C ALA A 25 12.11 16.43 10.16
N MET A 26 11.50 17.60 9.96
CA MET A 26 10.21 17.95 10.56
C MET A 26 9.10 17.02 10.05
N TYR A 27 9.06 16.72 8.75
CA TYR A 27 8.08 15.78 8.19
C TYR A 27 8.24 14.38 8.79
N LYS A 28 9.49 13.91 8.97
CA LYS A 28 9.76 12.64 9.65
C LYS A 28 9.31 12.65 11.12
N ALA A 29 9.53 13.76 11.82
CA ALA A 29 9.01 13.97 13.18
C ALA A 29 7.47 14.00 13.24
N LYS A 30 6.77 14.35 12.15
CA LYS A 30 5.31 14.24 12.07
C LYS A 30 4.86 12.80 11.84
N SER A 31 5.55 12.03 11.01
CA SER A 31 5.20 10.63 10.74
C SER A 31 5.42 9.72 11.95
N ASP A 32 6.45 10.00 12.76
CA ASP A 32 6.83 9.16 13.90
C ASP A 32 5.99 9.42 15.18
N GLY A 33 4.82 10.08 15.05
CA GLY A 33 3.86 10.24 16.16
C GLY A 33 3.51 11.67 16.55
N ARG A 34 4.05 12.69 15.87
CA ARG A 34 3.93 14.12 16.22
C ARG A 34 4.46 14.41 17.64
N ASN A 35 4.51 15.68 18.04
CA ASN A 35 5.04 16.10 19.35
C ASN A 35 6.47 15.64 19.66
N THR A 36 7.29 15.55 18.62
CA THR A 36 8.69 15.10 18.70
C THR A 36 9.57 15.97 17.80
N TRP A 37 10.87 15.75 17.89
CA TRP A 37 11.88 16.41 17.09
C TRP A 37 12.80 15.38 16.43
N ARG A 38 13.34 15.72 15.27
CA ARG A 38 14.32 14.88 14.56
C ARG A 38 15.44 15.76 14.01
N PHE A 39 16.67 15.27 14.12
CA PHE A 39 17.76 15.78 13.30
C PHE A 39 17.60 15.26 11.88
N TYR A 40 18.07 16.06 10.92
CA TYR A 40 18.36 15.57 9.59
C TYR A 40 19.45 14.49 9.68
N ASP A 41 19.26 13.43 8.90
CA ASP A 41 20.24 12.40 8.61
C ASP A 41 20.05 11.95 7.15
N GLU A 42 21.11 11.50 6.49
CA GLU A 42 21.09 11.07 5.08
C GLU A 42 20.13 9.89 4.84
N GLU A 43 19.86 9.10 5.88
CA GLU A 43 18.82 8.06 5.83
C GLU A 43 17.42 8.62 5.52
N ILE A 44 17.14 9.87 5.90
CA ILE A 44 15.88 10.55 5.61
C ILE A 44 15.77 10.88 4.12
N ASP A 45 16.86 11.34 3.49
CA ASP A 45 16.91 11.59 2.05
C ASP A 45 16.70 10.30 1.27
N LYS A 46 17.41 9.23 1.66
CA LYS A 46 17.30 7.91 1.02
C LYS A 46 15.88 7.35 1.12
N ALA A 47 15.28 7.36 2.31
CA ALA A 47 13.91 6.87 2.50
C ALA A 47 12.87 7.63 1.66
N ASN A 48 13.03 8.94 1.49
CA ASN A 48 12.13 9.74 0.65
C ASN A 48 12.30 9.44 -0.84
N ILE A 49 13.54 9.24 -1.31
CA ILE A 49 13.82 8.83 -2.68
C ILE A 49 13.25 7.44 -2.95
N ASP A 50 13.47 6.48 -2.05
CA ASP A 50 12.96 5.11 -2.15
C ASP A 50 11.42 5.10 -2.20
N LYS A 51 10.77 5.91 -1.35
CA LYS A 51 9.30 6.09 -1.37
C LYS A 51 8.80 6.66 -2.71
N PHE A 52 9.48 7.68 -3.23
CA PHE A 52 9.12 8.28 -4.52
C PHE A 52 9.27 7.25 -5.66
N ASN A 53 10.37 6.51 -5.68
CA ASN A 53 10.64 5.48 -6.68
C ASN A 53 9.59 4.37 -6.62
N LEU A 54 9.26 3.87 -5.42
CA LEU A 54 8.23 2.86 -5.23
C LEU A 54 6.86 3.36 -5.71
N LEU A 55 6.52 4.63 -5.45
CA LEU A 55 5.27 5.22 -5.95
C LEU A 55 5.20 5.25 -7.49
N GLN A 56 6.30 5.57 -8.17
CA GLN A 56 6.34 5.50 -9.65
C GLN A 56 6.18 4.05 -10.14
N GLN A 57 6.80 3.09 -9.46
CA GLN A 57 6.66 1.67 -9.79
C GLN A 57 5.22 1.18 -9.59
N ILE A 58 4.53 1.60 -8.52
CA ILE A 58 3.11 1.24 -8.27
C ILE A 58 2.24 1.71 -9.44
N ARG A 59 2.41 2.97 -9.89
CA ARG A 59 1.65 3.53 -11.02
C ARG A 59 1.87 2.72 -12.31
N LEU A 60 3.12 2.35 -12.57
CA LEU A 60 3.44 1.52 -13.73
C LEU A 60 2.83 0.12 -13.59
N ALA A 61 2.94 -0.50 -12.41
CA ALA A 61 2.42 -1.83 -12.12
C ALA A 61 0.89 -1.93 -12.23
N LEU A 62 0.15 -0.87 -11.86
CA LEU A 62 -1.28 -0.78 -12.09
C LEU A 62 -1.59 -0.76 -13.59
N LYS A 63 -0.91 0.12 -14.34
CA LYS A 63 -1.07 0.25 -15.80
C LYS A 63 -0.73 -1.05 -16.55
N GLU A 64 0.32 -1.74 -16.11
CA GLU A 64 0.81 -2.98 -16.72
C GLU A 64 0.18 -4.24 -16.11
N GLN A 65 -0.79 -4.10 -15.22
CA GLN A 65 -1.52 -5.22 -14.58
C GLN A 65 -0.58 -6.25 -13.93
N GLN A 66 0.43 -5.79 -13.21
CA GLN A 66 1.44 -6.64 -12.58
C GLN A 66 0.99 -7.22 -11.23
N PHE A 67 -0.05 -6.65 -10.62
CA PHE A 67 -0.63 -7.18 -9.38
C PHE A 67 -1.33 -8.53 -9.59
N ARG A 68 -1.37 -9.34 -8.53
CA ARG A 68 -2.05 -10.65 -8.50
C ARG A 68 -2.85 -10.80 -7.22
N LEU A 69 -3.91 -11.60 -7.27
CA LEU A 69 -4.65 -12.03 -6.09
C LEU A 69 -4.25 -13.44 -5.70
N TYR A 70 -3.84 -13.60 -4.44
CA TYR A 70 -3.63 -14.88 -3.80
C TYR A 70 -4.82 -15.12 -2.87
N TYR A 71 -5.21 -16.38 -2.70
CA TYR A 71 -6.41 -16.74 -1.95
C TYR A 71 -6.06 -17.61 -0.76
N GLN A 72 -6.36 -17.12 0.45
CA GLN A 72 -6.20 -17.89 1.67
C GLN A 72 -7.54 -18.55 2.04
N PRO A 73 -7.63 -19.90 2.13
CA PRO A 73 -8.89 -20.57 2.40
C PRO A 73 -9.37 -20.32 3.83
N LYS A 74 -10.69 -20.23 4.00
CA LYS A 74 -11.40 -20.22 5.28
C LYS A 74 -12.07 -21.57 5.46
N ILE A 75 -11.80 -22.22 6.60
CA ILE A 75 -12.25 -23.58 6.90
C ILE A 75 -13.31 -23.53 8.01
N ASP A 76 -14.43 -24.20 7.80
CA ASP A 76 -15.36 -24.51 8.88
C ASP A 76 -14.76 -25.60 9.78
N LEU A 77 -14.61 -25.30 11.07
CA LEU A 77 -13.88 -26.18 11.99
C LEU A 77 -14.65 -27.47 12.33
N LEU A 78 -15.97 -27.49 12.17
CA LEU A 78 -16.79 -28.66 12.49
C LEU A 78 -16.79 -29.68 11.34
N SER A 79 -16.99 -29.19 10.11
CA SER A 79 -17.06 -30.02 8.90
C SER A 79 -15.72 -30.22 8.20
N GLY A 80 -14.73 -29.36 8.47
CA GLY A 80 -13.46 -29.31 7.73
C GLY A 80 -13.61 -28.76 6.31
N ALA A 81 -14.80 -28.30 5.92
CA ALA A 81 -15.06 -27.81 4.56
C ALA A 81 -14.52 -26.39 4.35
N ILE A 82 -14.09 -26.09 3.12
CA ILE A 82 -13.77 -24.72 2.70
C ILE A 82 -15.09 -23.96 2.52
N THR A 83 -15.28 -22.88 3.29
CA THR A 83 -16.48 -22.02 3.23
C THR A 83 -16.24 -20.70 2.52
N GLY A 84 -14.97 -20.34 2.32
CA GLY A 84 -14.61 -19.12 1.63
C GLY A 84 -13.11 -19.00 1.42
N ALA A 85 -12.71 -17.88 0.86
CA ALA A 85 -11.32 -17.48 0.77
C ALA A 85 -11.17 -15.97 1.01
N GLU A 86 -10.05 -15.56 1.56
CA GLU A 86 -9.64 -14.16 1.60
C GLU A 86 -8.75 -13.85 0.39
N ALA A 87 -9.13 -12.83 -0.38
CA ALA A 87 -8.35 -12.30 -1.48
C ALA A 87 -7.27 -11.35 -0.93
N LEU A 88 -6.02 -11.71 -1.18
CA LEU A 88 -4.85 -11.01 -0.70
C LEU A 88 -4.03 -10.54 -1.89
N VAL A 89 -3.94 -9.22 -2.07
CA VAL A 89 -3.15 -8.62 -3.15
C VAL A 89 -1.66 -8.92 -2.96
N ARG A 90 -0.99 -9.22 -4.08
CA ARG A 90 0.45 -9.48 -4.17
C ARG A 90 1.01 -8.72 -5.36
N TRP A 91 2.26 -8.29 -5.22
CA TRP A 91 2.99 -7.65 -6.30
C TRP A 91 4.27 -8.44 -6.62
N PRO A 92 4.14 -9.50 -7.43
CA PRO A 92 5.29 -10.28 -7.86
C PRO A 92 6.21 -9.46 -8.75
N GLN A 93 7.51 -9.68 -8.62
CA GLN A 93 8.55 -9.08 -9.45
C GLN A 93 9.08 -10.09 -10.46
N ALA A 94 9.73 -9.58 -11.51
CA ALA A 94 10.27 -10.42 -12.59
C ALA A 94 11.37 -11.39 -12.11
N ASP A 95 12.07 -11.06 -11.02
CA ASP A 95 13.11 -11.89 -10.40
C ASP A 95 12.53 -12.99 -9.47
N GLY A 96 11.20 -13.09 -9.35
CA GLY A 96 10.51 -14.07 -8.50
C GLY A 96 10.30 -13.60 -7.07
N SER A 97 10.80 -12.43 -6.67
CA SER A 97 10.48 -11.82 -5.39
C SER A 97 9.05 -11.27 -5.37
N VAL A 98 8.54 -10.94 -4.18
CA VAL A 98 7.21 -10.33 -4.01
C VAL A 98 7.35 -9.12 -3.11
N ILE A 99 6.96 -7.95 -3.61
CA ILE A 99 6.92 -6.73 -2.80
C ILE A 99 5.80 -6.88 -1.78
N SER A 100 6.13 -6.63 -0.51
CA SER A 100 5.20 -6.81 0.60
C SER A 100 4.01 -5.83 0.49
N PRO A 101 2.77 -6.28 0.73
CA PRO A 101 1.62 -5.39 0.87
C PRO A 101 1.81 -4.29 1.92
N LEU A 102 2.60 -4.56 2.97
CA LEU A 102 2.91 -3.58 4.01
C LEU A 102 3.77 -2.42 3.49
N GLU A 103 4.47 -2.59 2.37
CA GLU A 103 5.30 -1.55 1.75
C GLU A 103 4.47 -0.67 0.81
N PHE A 104 3.63 -1.26 -0.05
CA PHE A 104 2.92 -0.49 -1.07
C PHE A 104 1.51 -0.03 -0.68
N ILE A 105 0.78 -0.73 0.19
CA ILE A 105 -0.60 -0.32 0.57
C ILE A 105 -0.61 1.07 1.21
N PRO A 106 0.26 1.40 2.19
CA PRO A 106 0.27 2.74 2.78
C PRO A 106 0.54 3.84 1.74
N LEU A 107 1.40 3.57 0.76
CA LEU A 107 1.69 4.51 -0.33
C LEU A 107 0.51 4.69 -1.27
N CYS A 108 -0.21 3.61 -1.58
CA CYS A 108 -1.45 3.69 -2.33
C CYS A 108 -2.51 4.52 -1.59
N GLU A 109 -2.62 4.38 -0.27
CA GLU A 109 -3.55 5.14 0.56
C GLU A 109 -3.23 6.63 0.58
N GLU A 110 -1.96 6.97 0.84
CA GLU A 110 -1.50 8.36 0.89
C GLU A 110 -1.61 9.08 -0.46
N SER A 111 -1.42 8.34 -1.57
CA SER A 111 -1.44 8.90 -2.93
C SER A 111 -2.80 8.84 -3.62
N GLY A 112 -3.78 8.16 -3.03
CA GLY A 112 -5.10 7.91 -3.63
C GLY A 112 -5.15 6.74 -4.63
N LEU A 113 -4.00 6.15 -5.01
CA LEU A 113 -3.95 4.99 -5.90
C LEU A 113 -4.64 3.75 -5.33
N ILE A 114 -4.93 3.72 -4.02
CA ILE A 114 -5.67 2.63 -3.37
C ILE A 114 -7.09 2.47 -3.94
N VAL A 115 -7.68 3.54 -4.46
CA VAL A 115 -9.02 3.49 -5.09
C VAL A 115 -8.95 2.68 -6.40
N GLU A 116 -7.98 3.00 -7.26
CA GLU A 116 -7.75 2.28 -8.52
C GLU A 116 -7.36 0.82 -8.28
N LEU A 117 -6.38 0.59 -7.40
CA LEU A 117 -5.94 -0.76 -7.04
C LEU A 117 -7.10 -1.60 -6.50
N GLY A 118 -7.89 -1.02 -5.60
CA GLY A 118 -8.99 -1.72 -4.96
C GLY A 118 -10.16 -2.02 -5.89
N HIS A 119 -10.42 -1.16 -6.87
CA HIS A 119 -11.38 -1.46 -7.94
C HIS A 119 -10.95 -2.69 -8.74
N TRP A 120 -9.68 -2.74 -9.14
CA TRP A 120 -9.12 -3.91 -9.81
C TRP A 120 -9.19 -5.18 -8.92
N VAL A 121 -8.86 -5.07 -7.64
CA VAL A 121 -8.95 -6.18 -6.66
C VAL A 121 -10.39 -6.72 -6.58
N LEU A 122 -11.39 -5.85 -6.45
CA LEU A 122 -12.80 -6.24 -6.37
C LEU A 122 -13.24 -7.00 -7.63
N GLN A 123 -12.94 -6.45 -8.81
CA GLN A 123 -13.27 -7.09 -10.08
C GLN A 123 -12.65 -8.48 -10.19
N GLU A 124 -11.36 -8.61 -9.87
CA GLU A 124 -10.65 -9.88 -9.99
C GLU A 124 -11.14 -10.91 -8.96
N ALA A 125 -11.47 -10.48 -7.75
CA ALA A 125 -12.09 -11.33 -6.73
C ALA A 125 -13.48 -11.84 -7.17
N CYS A 126 -14.30 -10.98 -7.77
CA CYS A 126 -15.60 -11.36 -8.33
C CYS A 126 -15.47 -12.36 -9.49
N ARG A 127 -14.51 -12.15 -10.41
CA ARG A 127 -14.21 -13.11 -11.49
C ARG A 127 -13.77 -14.46 -10.94
N ALA A 128 -12.90 -14.48 -9.93
CA ALA A 128 -12.47 -15.72 -9.30
C ALA A 128 -13.63 -16.46 -8.62
N CYS A 129 -14.48 -15.73 -7.88
CA CYS A 129 -15.68 -16.27 -7.26
C CYS A 129 -16.62 -16.89 -8.30
N GLN A 130 -16.92 -16.18 -9.39
CA GLN A 130 -17.75 -16.69 -10.47
C GLN A 130 -17.16 -17.95 -11.11
N ARG A 131 -15.84 -17.96 -11.35
CA ARG A 131 -15.14 -19.13 -11.91
C ARG A 131 -15.27 -20.35 -10.99
N TRP A 132 -15.14 -20.17 -9.68
CA TRP A 132 -15.31 -21.28 -8.73
C TRP A 132 -16.75 -21.79 -8.68
N GLN A 133 -17.74 -20.90 -8.76
CA GLN A 133 -19.15 -21.31 -8.87
C GLN A 133 -19.39 -22.16 -10.14
N GLN A 134 -18.82 -21.76 -11.28
CA GLN A 134 -18.92 -22.52 -12.53
C GLN A 134 -18.23 -23.90 -12.46
N LEU A 135 -17.21 -24.06 -11.62
CA LEU A 135 -16.55 -25.33 -11.34
C LEU A 135 -17.31 -26.21 -10.32
N GLY A 136 -18.47 -25.75 -9.82
CA GLY A 136 -19.31 -26.49 -8.88
C GLY A 136 -19.11 -26.10 -7.41
N TYR A 137 -18.25 -25.12 -7.11
CA TYR A 137 -18.01 -24.64 -5.74
C TYR A 137 -18.95 -23.49 -5.35
N SER A 138 -20.25 -23.68 -5.49
CA SER A 138 -21.27 -22.62 -5.32
C SER A 138 -21.42 -22.05 -3.92
N GLY A 139 -20.87 -22.71 -2.90
CA GLY A 139 -20.90 -22.25 -1.50
C GLY A 139 -19.69 -21.42 -1.05
N ILE A 140 -18.69 -21.21 -1.92
CA ILE A 140 -17.46 -20.50 -1.54
C ILE A 140 -17.65 -18.99 -1.69
N THR A 141 -17.47 -18.27 -0.59
CA THR A 141 -17.43 -16.79 -0.60
C THR A 141 -16.01 -16.26 -0.76
N VAL A 142 -15.86 -15.06 -1.32
CA VAL A 142 -14.57 -14.35 -1.39
C VAL A 142 -14.64 -13.09 -0.54
N ALA A 143 -13.78 -12.98 0.46
CA ALA A 143 -13.61 -11.78 1.27
C ALA A 143 -12.51 -10.89 0.66
N VAL A 144 -12.77 -9.59 0.59
CA VAL A 144 -11.85 -8.57 0.06
C VAL A 144 -11.58 -7.53 1.15
N ASN A 145 -10.32 -7.17 1.35
CA ASN A 145 -9.92 -6.11 2.28
C ASN A 145 -10.12 -4.73 1.64
N LEU A 146 -10.62 -3.77 2.44
CA LEU A 146 -10.87 -2.40 2.00
C LEU A 146 -10.12 -1.40 2.88
N SER A 147 -9.49 -0.42 2.24
CA SER A 147 -8.90 0.74 2.91
C SER A 147 -9.98 1.72 3.40
N PRO A 148 -9.75 2.43 4.53
CA PRO A 148 -10.60 3.54 4.96
C PRO A 148 -10.75 4.65 3.91
N VAL A 149 -9.75 4.85 3.04
CA VAL A 149 -9.80 5.84 1.95
C VAL A 149 -10.84 5.42 0.92
N GLN A 150 -10.84 4.14 0.52
CA GLN A 150 -11.82 3.61 -0.43
C GLN A 150 -13.24 3.66 0.13
N PHE A 151 -13.40 3.41 1.44
CA PHE A 151 -14.72 3.48 2.09
C PHE A 151 -15.33 4.89 2.02
N ARG A 152 -14.50 5.93 2.05
CA ARG A 152 -14.95 7.34 2.01
C ARG A 152 -15.21 7.87 0.60
N ASP A 153 -14.66 7.25 -0.42
CA ASP A 153 -14.76 7.73 -1.81
C ASP A 153 -16.19 7.66 -2.39
N GLY A 154 -17.09 6.89 -1.76
CA GLY A 154 -18.51 6.81 -2.14
C GLY A 154 -18.80 6.07 -3.44
N MET A 155 -17.77 5.70 -4.21
CA MET A 155 -17.87 5.02 -5.51
C MET A 155 -17.83 3.48 -5.41
N LEU A 156 -17.75 2.92 -4.19
CA LEU A 156 -17.65 1.47 -3.98
C LEU A 156 -18.81 0.68 -4.59
N GLY A 157 -20.04 1.20 -4.50
CA GLY A 157 -21.23 0.54 -5.06
C GLY A 157 -21.24 0.43 -6.59
N GLN A 158 -20.39 1.17 -7.29
CA GLN A 158 -20.25 1.12 -8.75
C GLN A 158 -19.12 0.17 -9.21
N SER A 159 -18.39 -0.43 -8.26
CA SER A 159 -17.19 -1.23 -8.54
C SER A 159 -17.44 -2.73 -8.68
N VAL A 160 -18.69 -3.17 -8.57
CA VAL A 160 -19.11 -4.58 -8.55
C VAL A 160 -20.31 -4.81 -9.45
#